data_AF-A0A3D4ZHG6-F1
#
_entry.id   AF-A0A3D4ZHG6-F1
#
_cell.length_a   1.000
_cell.length_b   1.000
_cell.length_c   1.000
_cell.angle_alpha   90.00
_cell.angle_beta   90.00
_cell.angle_gamma   90.00
#
_symmetry.space_group_name_H-M   'P 1'
#
loop_
_entity.id
_entity.type
_entity.pdbx_description
1 polymer ?
#
loop_
_entity_poly.entity_id
_entity_poly.type
_entity_poly.pdbx_seq_one_letter_code
_entity_poly.pdbx_strand_id
1 'polypeptide(L)'
;SPIAASATLDAVLTPIAVLEVSLGGGAGTGWDFPLMDLEGLRIAPGGIGTALTSDQLAGTYYMGRVGAAFQFDTGAILKGDWTSVVIRAYQELNYKGYSGAANNTTAWEFENSGAMVNGFNYKGEYILGYQMPLIVNLVGVQLETYAYNVFDSSRTGLFSDLSILVNTQFTDRLSLLTAVQFTNFEKTDDREIVKRAEPGFKRVAMILSYGY
;
A
#
# COMPACT_ATOMS: atom_id res chain seq x y z
N SER A 1 9.24 7.20 -10.26
CA SER A 1 10.43 7.31 -11.12
C SER A 1 10.80 5.92 -11.57
N PRO A 2 10.92 5.61 -12.88
CA PRO A 2 11.10 4.23 -13.30
C PRO A 2 12.59 3.89 -13.20
N ILE A 3 13.00 3.48 -12.02
CA ILE A 3 14.24 2.73 -11.79
C ILE A 3 13.99 1.22 -11.82
N ALA A 4 12.80 0.82 -12.24
CA ALA A 4 12.40 -0.57 -12.32
C ALA A 4 11.36 -0.79 -13.41
N ALA A 5 11.29 -2.04 -13.86
CA ALA A 5 10.23 -2.56 -14.69
C ALA A 5 9.58 -3.72 -13.94
N SER A 6 8.27 -3.65 -13.78
CA SER A 6 7.47 -4.71 -13.18
C SER A 6 6.24 -4.99 -14.04
N ALA A 7 5.86 -6.26 -14.09
CA ALA A 7 4.61 -6.72 -14.67
C ALA A 7 3.78 -7.34 -13.55
N THR A 8 2.54 -6.88 -13.42
CA THR A 8 1.59 -7.35 -12.41
C THR A 8 0.31 -7.79 -13.10
N LEU A 9 -0.20 -8.96 -12.71
CA LEU A 9 -1.47 -9.49 -13.14
C LEU A 9 -2.37 -9.64 -11.91
N ASP A 10 -3.54 -9.02 -11.96
CA ASP A 10 -4.53 -9.09 -10.89
C ASP A 10 -5.85 -9.61 -11.44
N ALA A 11 -6.49 -10.49 -10.67
CA ALA A 11 -7.84 -10.98 -10.89
C ALA A 11 -8.69 -10.58 -9.70
N VAL A 12 -9.82 -9.91 -9.96
CA VAL A 12 -10.78 -9.47 -8.94
C VAL A 12 -12.13 -10.12 -9.24
N LEU A 13 -12.71 -10.73 -8.22
CA LEU A 13 -14.00 -11.39 -8.27
C LEU A 13 -14.91 -10.79 -7.19
N THR A 14 -16.09 -10.34 -7.58
CA THR A 14 -17.10 -9.80 -6.66
C THR A 14 -18.30 -10.76 -6.59
N PRO A 15 -18.20 -11.89 -5.86
CA PRO A 15 -19.24 -12.91 -5.85
C PRO A 15 -20.60 -12.41 -5.36
N ILE A 16 -20.58 -11.42 -4.45
CA ILE A 16 -21.76 -10.72 -3.95
C ILE A 16 -21.42 -9.24 -3.79
N ALA A 17 -22.41 -8.35 -3.81
CA ALA A 17 -22.19 -6.89 -3.78
C ALA A 17 -21.37 -6.39 -2.57
N VAL A 18 -21.35 -7.18 -1.48
CA VAL A 18 -20.65 -6.85 -0.23
C VAL A 18 -19.29 -7.52 -0.08
N LEU A 19 -18.89 -8.42 -0.98
CA LEU A 19 -17.63 -9.17 -0.89
C LEU A 19 -16.88 -9.11 -2.21
N GLU A 20 -15.63 -8.70 -2.12
CA GLU A 20 -14.64 -8.72 -3.19
C GLU A 20 -13.49 -9.65 -2.79
N VAL A 21 -13.04 -10.47 -3.71
CA VAL A 21 -11.85 -11.32 -3.55
C VAL A 21 -10.88 -10.95 -4.66
N SER A 22 -9.62 -10.75 -4.28
CA SER A 22 -8.53 -10.34 -5.16
C SER A 22 -7.40 -11.37 -5.09
N LEU A 23 -6.86 -11.72 -6.24
CA LEU A 23 -5.65 -12.52 -6.39
C LEU A 23 -4.72 -11.76 -7.33
N GLY A 24 -3.46 -11.59 -6.94
CA GLY A 24 -2.49 -10.87 -7.72
C GLY A 24 -1.15 -11.57 -7.73
N GLY A 25 -0.41 -11.40 -8.81
CA GLY A 25 0.96 -11.86 -8.95
C GLY A 25 1.75 -10.87 -9.76
N GLY A 26 3.04 -10.77 -9.50
CA GLY A 26 3.90 -9.90 -10.26
C GLY A 26 5.35 -10.30 -10.20
N ALA A 27 6.11 -9.83 -11.18
CA ALA A 27 7.55 -9.95 -11.20
C ALA A 27 8.15 -8.70 -11.82
N GLY A 28 9.38 -8.36 -11.41
CA GLY A 28 10.07 -7.19 -11.90
C GLY A 28 11.56 -7.22 -11.62
N THR A 29 12.26 -6.23 -12.14
CA THR A 29 13.68 -6.02 -11.89
C THR A 29 13.98 -4.52 -11.90
N GLY A 30 15.07 -4.13 -11.26
CA GLY A 30 15.48 -2.74 -11.08
C GLY A 30 16.82 -2.44 -11.73
N TRP A 31 17.02 -1.17 -12.10
CA TRP A 31 18.28 -0.64 -12.57
C TRP A 31 18.63 0.67 -11.87
N ASP A 32 19.89 1.05 -11.97
CA ASP A 32 20.35 2.30 -11.38
C ASP A 32 20.19 3.45 -12.37
N PHE A 33 19.90 4.62 -11.81
CA PHE A 33 19.92 5.87 -12.52
C PHE A 33 20.92 6.82 -11.86
N PRO A 34 22.22 6.73 -12.23
CA PRO A 34 23.31 7.43 -11.53
C PRO A 34 23.17 8.96 -11.52
N LEU A 35 22.52 9.54 -12.54
CA LEU A 35 22.30 10.99 -12.65
C LEU A 35 21.44 11.57 -11.51
N MET A 36 20.66 10.74 -10.83
CA MET A 36 19.83 11.14 -9.69
C MET A 36 20.12 10.33 -8.42
N ASP A 37 21.20 9.54 -8.41
CA ASP A 37 21.57 8.66 -7.29
C ASP A 37 20.39 7.75 -6.85
N LEU A 38 19.69 7.18 -7.84
CA LEU A 38 18.55 6.30 -7.60
C LEU A 38 18.91 4.87 -7.97
N GLU A 39 18.72 3.95 -7.03
CA GLU A 39 18.96 2.52 -7.22
C GLU A 39 17.62 1.78 -7.16
N GLY A 40 17.27 1.06 -8.24
CA GLY A 40 15.97 0.40 -8.34
C GLY A 40 15.86 -0.93 -7.61
N LEU A 41 16.99 -1.59 -7.42
CA LEU A 41 17.11 -2.87 -6.77
C LEU A 41 18.41 -2.88 -5.98
N ARG A 42 18.32 -3.21 -4.68
CA ARG A 42 19.45 -3.18 -3.75
C ARG A 42 19.45 -4.46 -2.94
N ILE A 43 20.62 -4.92 -2.55
CA ILE A 43 20.83 -6.08 -1.68
C ILE A 43 21.83 -5.73 -0.59
N ALA A 44 21.68 -6.36 0.58
CA ALA A 44 22.66 -6.30 1.64
C ALA A 44 23.41 -7.64 1.75
N PRO A 45 24.67 -7.64 2.21
CA PRO A 45 25.39 -8.86 2.54
C PRO A 45 24.83 -9.56 3.80
N GLY A 46 23.94 -8.90 4.53
CA GLY A 46 23.35 -9.37 5.79
C GLY A 46 21.84 -9.11 5.87
N GLY A 47 21.32 -9.07 7.08
CA GLY A 47 19.91 -8.80 7.35
C GLY A 47 19.53 -7.33 7.40
N ILE A 48 18.26 -7.08 7.71
CA ILE A 48 17.70 -5.72 7.82
C ILE A 48 18.54 -4.92 8.83
N GLY A 49 18.83 -3.66 8.49
CA GLY A 49 19.76 -2.80 9.24
C GLY A 49 21.22 -2.89 8.75
N THR A 50 21.50 -3.73 7.76
CA THR A 50 22.79 -3.71 7.04
C THR A 50 22.70 -2.77 5.84
N ALA A 51 23.76 -2.01 5.59
CA ALA A 51 23.84 -1.11 4.44
C ALA A 51 23.58 -1.87 3.12
N LEU A 52 22.64 -1.34 2.32
CA LEU A 52 22.30 -1.90 1.02
C LEU A 52 23.18 -1.32 -0.08
N THR A 53 23.59 -2.17 -1.00
CA THR A 53 24.30 -1.81 -2.23
C THR A 53 23.44 -2.15 -3.44
N SER A 54 23.60 -1.41 -4.53
CA SER A 54 22.93 -1.75 -5.80
C SER A 54 23.15 -3.21 -6.20
N ASP A 55 22.07 -3.83 -6.67
CA ASP A 55 22.04 -5.15 -7.29
C ASP A 55 21.35 -5.08 -8.66
N GLN A 56 21.68 -4.02 -9.42
CA GLN A 56 21.10 -3.69 -10.72
C GLN A 56 21.03 -4.91 -11.65
N LEU A 57 19.81 -5.24 -12.11
CA LEU A 57 19.49 -6.31 -13.05
C LEU A 57 20.00 -7.72 -12.67
N ALA A 58 20.50 -7.92 -11.45
CA ALA A 58 21.12 -9.18 -11.03
C ALA A 58 20.10 -10.29 -10.71
N GLY A 59 18.83 -9.92 -10.52
CA GLY A 59 17.78 -10.87 -10.20
C GLY A 59 16.38 -10.34 -10.50
N THR A 60 15.40 -11.14 -10.08
CA THR A 60 13.97 -10.87 -10.26
C THR A 60 13.30 -10.73 -8.90
N TYR A 61 12.69 -9.57 -8.68
CA TYR A 61 11.66 -9.38 -7.67
C TYR A 61 10.40 -10.13 -8.12
N TYR A 62 9.74 -10.79 -7.19
CA TYR A 62 8.46 -11.43 -7.43
C TYR A 62 7.53 -11.26 -6.24
N MET A 63 6.23 -11.22 -6.53
CA MET A 63 5.20 -11.16 -5.51
C MET A 63 3.99 -12.01 -5.88
N GLY A 64 3.32 -12.49 -4.86
CA GLY A 64 1.99 -13.06 -4.94
C GLY A 64 1.13 -12.49 -3.82
N ARG A 65 -0.12 -12.15 -4.10
CA ARG A 65 -1.05 -11.61 -3.11
C ARG A 65 -2.41 -12.25 -3.22
N VAL A 66 -3.04 -12.42 -2.07
CA VAL A 66 -4.45 -12.78 -1.96
C VAL A 66 -5.09 -11.82 -0.97
N GLY A 67 -6.24 -11.30 -1.31
CA GLY A 67 -6.96 -10.40 -0.43
C GLY A 67 -8.46 -10.50 -0.58
N ALA A 68 -9.18 -10.06 0.45
CA ALA A 68 -10.63 -10.00 0.46
C ALA A 68 -11.09 -8.67 1.04
N ALA A 69 -12.08 -8.05 0.40
CA ALA A 69 -12.73 -6.83 0.85
C ALA A 69 -14.18 -7.10 1.22
N PHE A 70 -14.60 -6.64 2.39
CA PHE A 70 -16.00 -6.48 2.73
C PHE A 70 -16.38 -5.02 2.56
N GLN A 71 -17.49 -4.75 1.89
CA GLN A 71 -18.00 -3.40 1.70
C GLN A 71 -19.49 -3.33 2.00
N PHE A 72 -19.92 -2.24 2.61
CA PHE A 72 -21.32 -2.02 2.94
C PHE A 72 -21.65 -0.53 2.92
N ASP A 73 -22.84 -0.19 2.44
CA ASP A 73 -23.38 1.17 2.44
C ASP A 73 -24.78 1.15 3.06
N THR A 74 -24.98 1.90 4.15
CA THR A 74 -26.29 2.01 4.80
C THR A 74 -27.35 2.66 3.92
N GLY A 75 -26.95 3.49 2.94
CA GLY A 75 -27.85 4.09 1.96
C GLY A 75 -28.54 3.07 1.04
N ALA A 76 -27.98 1.85 0.93
CA ALA A 76 -28.62 0.76 0.21
C ALA A 76 -29.86 0.20 0.93
N ILE A 77 -29.96 0.40 2.26
CA ILE A 77 -31.08 -0.07 3.08
C ILE A 77 -31.99 1.10 3.47
N LEU A 78 -31.40 2.21 3.89
CA LEU A 78 -32.10 3.38 4.41
C LEU A 78 -32.30 4.40 3.30
N LYS A 79 -33.55 4.73 2.99
CA LYS A 79 -33.87 5.77 2.01
C LYS A 79 -33.68 7.15 2.61
N GLY A 80 -32.84 7.98 1.98
CA GLY A 80 -32.65 9.38 2.33
C GLY A 80 -31.29 9.90 1.86
N ASP A 81 -31.16 11.20 1.67
CA ASP A 81 -29.94 11.79 1.11
C ASP A 81 -28.76 11.83 2.11
N TRP A 82 -29.05 11.64 3.41
CA TRP A 82 -28.09 11.71 4.52
C TRP A 82 -27.87 10.36 5.22
N THR A 83 -28.31 9.26 4.60
CA THR A 83 -28.31 7.94 5.24
C THR A 83 -27.16 7.06 4.81
N SER A 84 -26.26 7.54 3.94
CA SER A 84 -25.16 6.74 3.39
C SER A 84 -23.89 6.86 4.23
N VAL A 85 -23.61 5.80 4.97
CA VAL A 85 -22.35 5.52 5.65
C VAL A 85 -21.72 4.35 4.91
N VAL A 86 -20.56 4.60 4.30
CA VAL A 86 -19.78 3.60 3.57
C VAL A 86 -18.73 3.01 4.51
N ILE A 87 -18.74 1.70 4.62
CA ILE A 87 -17.75 0.94 5.37
C ILE A 87 -17.08 -0.02 4.41
N ARG A 88 -15.74 -0.02 4.40
CA ARG A 88 -14.95 -1.02 3.67
C ARG A 88 -13.83 -1.55 4.56
N ALA A 89 -13.66 -2.85 4.59
CA ALA A 89 -12.54 -3.52 5.26
C ALA A 89 -11.88 -4.49 4.27
N TYR A 90 -10.65 -4.21 3.89
CA TYR A 90 -9.83 -5.03 3.01
C TYR A 90 -8.68 -5.66 3.78
N GLN A 91 -8.47 -6.95 3.56
CA GLN A 91 -7.43 -7.76 4.19
C GLN A 91 -6.61 -8.40 3.08
N GLU A 92 -5.30 -8.21 3.08
CA GLU A 92 -4.38 -8.77 2.08
C GLU A 92 -3.23 -9.49 2.78
N LEU A 93 -2.95 -10.71 2.32
CA LEU A 93 -1.72 -11.42 2.60
C LEU A 93 -0.92 -11.47 1.30
N ASN A 94 0.31 -10.96 1.32
CA ASN A 94 1.20 -11.00 0.17
C ASN A 94 2.54 -11.65 0.53
N TYR A 95 3.07 -12.45 -0.38
CA TYR A 95 4.44 -12.90 -0.34
C TYR A 95 5.26 -12.02 -1.27
N LYS A 96 6.41 -11.55 -0.79
CA LYS A 96 7.39 -10.82 -1.61
C LYS A 96 8.72 -11.53 -1.51
N GLY A 97 9.40 -11.69 -2.65
CA GLY A 97 10.69 -12.32 -2.72
C GLY A 97 11.60 -11.69 -3.76
N TYR A 98 12.89 -11.88 -3.57
CA TYR A 98 13.93 -11.53 -4.52
C TYR A 98 14.81 -12.74 -4.77
N SER A 99 15.05 -13.07 -6.05
CA SER A 99 15.81 -14.25 -6.44
C SER A 99 17.31 -14.16 -6.11
N GLY A 100 17.86 -12.95 -6.00
CA GLY A 100 19.26 -12.74 -5.63
C GLY A 100 19.53 -12.86 -4.13
N ALA A 101 18.48 -12.91 -3.30
CA ALA A 101 18.61 -13.10 -1.86
C ALA A 101 19.03 -14.55 -1.55
N ALA A 102 20.27 -14.73 -1.08
CA ALA A 102 20.86 -16.06 -0.86
C ALA A 102 20.17 -16.87 0.25
N ASN A 103 19.51 -16.21 1.21
CA ASN A 103 18.76 -16.84 2.28
C ASN A 103 17.58 -15.95 2.75
N ASN A 104 16.69 -16.50 3.59
CA ASN A 104 15.52 -15.79 4.12
C ASN A 104 15.86 -14.65 5.10
N THR A 105 17.14 -14.44 5.39
CA THR A 105 17.62 -13.31 6.21
C THR A 105 18.29 -12.23 5.38
N THR A 106 18.55 -12.45 4.09
CA THR A 106 19.24 -11.49 3.23
C THR A 106 18.30 -10.33 2.95
N ALA A 107 18.69 -9.13 3.37
CA ALA A 107 17.90 -7.93 3.14
C ALA A 107 18.07 -7.44 1.70
N TRP A 108 16.98 -6.97 1.12
CA TRP A 108 16.93 -6.38 -0.20
C TRP A 108 15.86 -5.29 -0.23
N GLU A 109 15.95 -4.41 -1.22
CA GLU A 109 15.00 -3.33 -1.44
C GLU A 109 14.67 -3.25 -2.93
N PHE A 110 13.39 -3.05 -3.24
CA PHE A 110 12.90 -2.82 -4.60
C PHE A 110 12.11 -1.51 -4.64
N GLU A 111 12.38 -0.66 -5.64
CA GLU A 111 11.70 0.62 -5.87
C GLU A 111 11.65 1.56 -4.63
N ASN A 112 12.72 1.59 -3.82
CA ASN A 112 12.78 2.36 -2.56
C ASN A 112 11.65 2.03 -1.57
N SER A 113 11.13 0.79 -1.62
CA SER A 113 10.04 0.35 -0.76
C SER A 113 10.42 0.16 0.71
N GLY A 114 11.70 0.24 1.06
CA GLY A 114 12.24 -0.12 2.37
C GLY A 114 12.89 -1.50 2.33
N ALA A 115 13.87 -1.72 3.21
CA ALA A 115 14.55 -3.00 3.32
C ALA A 115 13.57 -4.09 3.78
N MET A 116 13.58 -5.21 3.08
CA MET A 116 12.75 -6.37 3.36
C MET A 116 13.52 -7.67 3.15
N VAL A 117 12.97 -8.78 3.62
CA VAL A 117 13.47 -10.13 3.36
C VAL A 117 12.39 -10.94 2.65
N ASN A 118 12.77 -12.09 2.10
CA ASN A 118 11.80 -12.99 1.46
C ASN A 118 10.81 -13.51 2.50
N GLY A 119 9.52 -13.16 2.35
CA GLY A 119 8.55 -13.47 3.38
C GLY A 119 7.12 -13.04 3.07
N PHE A 120 6.22 -13.48 3.95
CA PHE A 120 4.82 -13.08 3.96
C PHE A 120 4.63 -11.77 4.72
N ASN A 121 3.86 -10.87 4.15
CA ASN A 121 3.49 -9.58 4.71
C ASN A 121 1.96 -9.47 4.69
N TYR A 122 1.46 -8.66 5.61
CA TYR A 122 0.04 -8.43 5.78
C TYR A 122 -0.25 -6.94 5.60
N LYS A 123 -1.32 -6.65 4.87
CA LYS A 123 -1.90 -5.31 4.76
C LYS A 123 -3.39 -5.37 5.15
N GLY A 124 -3.78 -4.54 6.10
CA GLY A 124 -5.18 -4.23 6.39
C GLY A 124 -5.52 -2.83 5.90
N GLU A 125 -6.71 -2.63 5.37
CA GLU A 125 -7.23 -1.31 5.01
C GLU A 125 -8.68 -1.20 5.47
N TYR A 126 -9.00 -0.12 6.17
CA TYR A 126 -10.32 0.13 6.73
C TYR A 126 -10.74 1.55 6.35
N ILE A 127 -11.92 1.69 5.74
CA ILE A 127 -12.49 2.97 5.35
C ILE A 127 -13.83 3.12 6.05
N LEU A 128 -14.03 4.26 6.69
CA LEU A 128 -15.32 4.73 7.18
C LEU A 128 -15.59 6.09 6.57
N GLY A 129 -16.56 6.16 5.68
CA GLY A 129 -16.96 7.36 4.97
C GLY A 129 -18.42 7.70 5.19
N TYR A 130 -18.73 8.99 5.15
CA TYR A 130 -20.09 9.52 5.19
C TYR A 130 -20.36 10.31 3.91
N GLN A 131 -21.36 9.86 3.15
CA GLN A 131 -21.77 10.55 1.93
C GLN A 131 -22.86 11.58 2.25
N MET A 132 -22.78 12.72 1.57
CA MET A 132 -23.63 13.89 1.80
C MET A 132 -24.09 14.49 0.48
N PRO A 133 -25.29 15.11 0.42
CA PRO A 133 -25.82 15.76 -0.77
C PRO A 133 -25.30 17.20 -0.89
N LEU A 134 -23.99 17.39 -0.73
CA LEU A 134 -23.32 18.69 -0.77
C LEU A 134 -22.21 18.66 -1.83
N ILE A 135 -21.65 19.83 -2.16
CA ILE A 135 -20.43 19.94 -2.98
C ILE A 135 -19.30 19.11 -2.34
N VAL A 136 -19.19 19.10 -1.01
CA VAL A 136 -18.38 18.10 -0.32
C VAL A 136 -19.26 16.87 -0.09
N ASN A 137 -19.17 15.91 -1.00
CA ASN A 137 -20.12 14.79 -1.03
C ASN A 137 -19.62 13.53 -0.28
N LEU A 138 -18.37 13.52 0.19
CA LEU A 138 -17.82 12.46 1.03
C LEU A 138 -16.82 13.06 2.02
N VAL A 139 -16.97 12.70 3.29
CA VAL A 139 -15.92 12.86 4.31
C VAL A 139 -15.70 11.51 4.96
N GLY A 140 -14.46 11.12 5.17
CA GLY A 140 -14.16 9.84 5.79
C GLY A 140 -12.78 9.76 6.41
N VAL A 141 -12.54 8.63 7.04
CA VAL A 141 -11.23 8.24 7.56
C VAL A 141 -10.84 6.90 6.97
N GLN A 142 -9.56 6.75 6.70
CA GLN A 142 -8.96 5.49 6.25
C GLN A 142 -7.81 5.12 7.17
N LEU A 143 -7.81 3.90 7.68
CA LEU A 143 -6.70 3.31 8.42
C LEU A 143 -6.10 2.19 7.58
N GLU A 144 -4.84 2.34 7.21
CA GLU A 144 -4.05 1.26 6.63
C GLU A 144 -3.13 0.70 7.70
N THR A 145 -3.04 -0.62 7.81
CA THR A 145 -2.15 -1.33 8.74
C THR A 145 -1.23 -2.26 7.97
N TYR A 146 0.00 -2.40 8.46
CA TYR A 146 1.03 -3.21 7.81
C TYR A 146 1.81 -4.02 8.83
N ALA A 147 2.11 -5.27 8.50
CA ALA A 147 3.07 -6.09 9.23
C ALA A 147 3.90 -6.89 8.23
N TYR A 148 5.21 -6.97 8.46
CA TYR A 148 6.15 -7.68 7.60
C TYR A 148 6.62 -8.98 8.26
N ASN A 149 6.92 -9.97 7.44
CA ASN A 149 7.40 -11.31 7.86
C ASN A 149 6.47 -12.00 8.88
N VAL A 150 5.15 -11.96 8.65
CA VAL A 150 4.12 -12.33 9.64
C VAL A 150 4.16 -13.78 10.15
N PHE A 151 4.82 -14.68 9.42
CA PHE A 151 4.98 -16.09 9.79
C PHE A 151 6.42 -16.47 10.16
N ASP A 152 7.34 -15.51 10.19
CA ASP A 152 8.75 -15.76 10.53
C ASP A 152 9.09 -15.18 11.92
N SER A 153 10.19 -15.65 12.48
CA SER A 153 10.86 -15.10 13.65
C SER A 153 11.21 -13.62 13.52
N SER A 154 11.40 -13.12 12.30
CA SER A 154 11.71 -11.72 11.96
C SER A 154 10.47 -10.82 11.81
N ARG A 155 9.32 -11.26 12.33
CA ARG A 155 8.05 -10.51 12.27
C ARG A 155 8.20 -9.11 12.87
N THR A 156 7.76 -8.10 12.11
CA THR A 156 7.72 -6.72 12.60
C THR A 156 6.49 -6.46 13.47
N GLY A 157 6.54 -5.37 14.26
CA GLY A 157 5.33 -4.81 14.85
C GLY A 157 4.33 -4.30 13.80
N LEU A 158 3.12 -3.96 14.25
CA LEU A 158 2.10 -3.35 13.40
C LEU A 158 2.43 -1.87 13.16
N PHE A 159 2.55 -1.51 11.88
CA PHE A 159 2.64 -0.14 11.40
C PHE A 159 1.29 0.32 10.87
N SER A 160 1.06 1.63 10.81
CA SER A 160 -0.19 2.18 10.33
C SER A 160 -0.06 3.54 9.70
N ASP A 161 -0.88 3.78 8.68
CA ASP A 161 -1.17 5.10 8.16
C ASP A 161 -2.62 5.47 8.43
N LEU A 162 -2.87 6.68 8.90
CA LEU A 162 -4.21 7.26 9.07
C LEU A 162 -4.40 8.35 8.04
N SER A 163 -5.49 8.28 7.27
CA SER A 163 -5.83 9.30 6.28
C SER A 163 -7.20 9.91 6.55
N ILE A 164 -7.30 11.23 6.40
CA ILE A 164 -8.59 11.94 6.33
C ILE A 164 -8.92 12.12 4.86
N LEU A 165 -10.11 11.67 4.47
CA LEU A 165 -10.60 11.68 3.10
C LEU A 165 -11.68 12.75 2.95
N VAL A 166 -11.57 13.57 1.90
CA VAL A 166 -12.58 14.56 1.53
C VAL A 166 -12.76 14.54 0.03
N ASN A 167 -13.96 14.24 -0.46
CA ASN A 167 -14.29 14.35 -1.87
C ASN A 167 -15.11 15.62 -2.13
N THR A 168 -14.64 16.45 -3.06
CA THR A 168 -15.32 17.66 -3.52
C THR A 168 -15.80 17.46 -4.93
N GLN A 169 -17.11 17.51 -5.14
CA GLN A 169 -17.79 17.40 -6.42
C GLN A 169 -18.09 18.80 -6.97
N PHE A 170 -17.36 19.20 -8.00
CA PHE A 170 -17.53 20.50 -8.65
C PHE A 170 -18.70 20.51 -9.64
N THR A 171 -18.88 19.38 -10.33
CA THR A 171 -19.99 19.13 -11.26
C THR A 171 -20.36 17.65 -11.20
N ASP A 172 -21.43 17.25 -11.88
CA ASP A 172 -21.82 15.83 -12.00
C ASP A 172 -20.74 14.94 -12.64
N ARG A 173 -19.77 15.55 -13.32
CA ARG A 173 -18.70 14.85 -14.04
C ARG A 173 -17.31 15.12 -13.51
N LEU A 174 -17.13 16.06 -12.58
CA LEU A 174 -15.81 16.48 -12.10
C LEU A 174 -15.77 16.46 -10.58
N SER A 175 -14.88 15.63 -10.03
CA SER A 175 -14.63 15.55 -8.59
C SER A 175 -13.15 15.49 -8.27
N LEU A 176 -12.81 15.95 -7.06
CA LEU A 176 -11.47 15.89 -6.49
C LEU A 176 -11.54 15.19 -5.14
N LEU A 177 -10.92 14.01 -5.05
CA LEU A 177 -10.69 13.32 -3.79
C LEU A 177 -9.35 13.79 -3.22
N THR A 178 -9.38 14.33 -2.01
CA THR A 178 -8.20 14.73 -1.25
C THR A 178 -8.03 13.80 -0.06
N ALA A 179 -6.83 13.28 0.12
CA ALA A 179 -6.44 12.45 1.24
C ALA A 179 -5.25 13.07 1.97
N VAL A 180 -5.41 13.45 3.23
CA VAL A 180 -4.31 13.90 4.10
C VAL A 180 -3.88 12.72 4.95
N GLN A 181 -2.65 12.24 4.76
CA GLN A 181 -2.15 11.01 5.36
C GLN A 181 -1.09 11.29 6.42
N PHE A 182 -1.22 10.60 7.55
CA PHE A 182 -0.29 10.57 8.68
C PHE A 182 0.23 9.14 8.85
N THR A 183 1.47 9.00 9.33
CA THR A 183 2.13 7.71 9.49
C THR A 183 2.78 7.57 10.85
N ASN A 184 2.83 6.34 11.38
CA ASN A 184 3.53 6.03 12.62
C ASN A 184 4.90 5.34 12.40
N PHE A 185 5.39 5.29 11.17
CA PHE A 185 6.67 4.66 10.85
C PHE A 185 7.54 5.55 9.96
N GLU A 186 8.84 5.31 10.00
CA GLU A 186 9.82 5.97 9.15
C GLU A 186 10.86 4.97 8.67
N LYS A 187 11.66 5.39 7.69
CA LYS A 187 12.78 4.59 7.17
C LYS A 187 14.08 5.19 7.66
N THR A 188 14.96 4.37 8.21
CA THR A 188 16.32 4.77 8.58
C THR A 188 17.20 4.94 7.34
N ASP A 189 18.45 5.38 7.53
CA ASP A 189 19.44 5.47 6.44
C ASP A 189 19.70 4.10 5.79
N ASP A 190 19.69 3.03 6.60
CA ASP A 190 19.77 1.63 6.15
C ASP A 190 18.42 1.08 5.65
N ARG A 191 17.44 1.97 5.41
CA ARG A 191 16.10 1.66 4.87
C ARG A 191 15.26 0.73 5.73
N GLU A 192 15.65 0.49 6.98
CA GLU A 192 14.85 -0.27 7.93
C GLU A 192 13.58 0.52 8.28
N ILE A 193 12.44 -0.17 8.33
CA ILE A 193 11.16 0.42 8.74
C ILE A 193 11.04 0.34 10.25
N VAL A 194 11.04 1.49 10.91
CA VAL A 194 10.97 1.60 12.38
C VAL A 194 9.76 2.41 12.80
N LYS A 195 9.25 2.16 14.01
CA LYS A 195 8.17 2.97 14.59
C LYS A 195 8.69 4.34 14.98
N ARG A 196 7.92 5.37 14.65
CA ARG A 196 8.16 6.73 15.14
C ARG A 196 7.72 6.85 16.59
N ALA A 197 8.37 7.72 17.34
CA ALA A 197 7.94 8.10 18.68
C ALA A 197 6.55 8.75 18.65
N GLU A 198 6.30 9.57 17.63
CA GLU A 198 5.02 10.28 17.41
C GLU A 198 4.58 10.14 15.94
N PRO A 199 3.27 9.94 15.67
CA PRO A 199 2.75 9.96 14.31
C PRO A 199 3.02 11.31 13.63
N GLY A 200 3.43 11.28 12.37
CA GLY A 200 3.76 12.48 11.61
C GLY A 200 3.00 12.58 10.31
N PHE A 201 2.97 13.79 9.76
CA PHE A 201 2.48 14.02 8.41
C PHE A 201 3.31 13.21 7.40
N LYS A 202 2.64 12.48 6.51
CA LYS A 202 3.26 11.67 5.45
C LYS A 202 3.16 12.37 4.10
N ARG A 203 1.94 12.69 3.67
CA ARG A 203 1.65 13.28 2.36
C ARG A 203 0.22 13.81 2.25
N VAL A 204 -0.01 14.62 1.22
CA VAL A 204 -1.34 14.86 0.66
C VAL A 204 -1.42 14.18 -0.70
N ALA A 205 -2.44 13.35 -0.91
CA ALA A 205 -2.77 12.78 -2.20
C ALA A 205 -4.04 13.43 -2.74
N MET A 206 -4.05 13.73 -4.04
CA MET A 206 -5.16 14.35 -4.74
C MET A 206 -5.45 13.56 -6.00
N ILE A 207 -6.70 13.13 -6.18
CA ILE A 207 -7.17 12.39 -7.36
C ILE A 207 -8.28 13.21 -8.00
N LEU A 208 -8.00 13.72 -9.20
CA LEU A 208 -9.00 14.41 -10.02
C LEU A 208 -9.66 13.39 -10.93
N SER A 209 -10.98 13.28 -10.84
CA SER A 209 -11.79 12.35 -11.62
C SER A 209 -12.70 13.12 -12.58
N TYR A 210 -12.67 12.73 -13.85
CA TYR A 210 -13.57 13.24 -14.88
C TYR A 210 -14.34 12.10 -15.56
N GLY A 211 -15.68 12.16 -15.48
CA GLY A 211 -16.58 11.21 -16.16
C GLY A 211 -16.99 11.72 -17.55
N TYR A 212 -16.89 10.85 -18.56
CA TYR A 212 -17.33 11.12 -19.93
C TYR A 212 -18.79 10.71 -20.16
#